data_AF-A0A3B1C8Y4-F1
#
_entry.id   AF-A0A3B1C8Y4-F1
#
_cell.length_a   1.000
_cell.length_b   1.000
_cell.length_c   1.000
_cell.angle_alpha   90.00
_cell.angle_beta   90.00
_cell.angle_gamma   90.00
#
_symmetry.space_group_name_H-M   'P 1'
#
loop_
_entity.id
_entity.type
_entity.pdbx_description
1 polymer ?
#
loop_
_entity_poly.entity_id
_entity_poly.type
_entity_poly.pdbx_seq_one_letter_code
_entity_poly.pdbx_strand_id
1 'polypeptide(L)'
;MNSKVSPLALTLIVLGILLLLKLAGEVTVPYTDIYGNMLLFYGIVSVFMNMGKQNKGGLFVGVLSFMIGVLLYVLNHLDIMSTNRMVLPAFFYILASSFLFLYFDDFSEKIFLFISLFLILAGYLSSVYYDSSELIRFSAENSKIILSQWEYLFIIIGLGVIADRRG
;
A
#
# COMPACT_ATOMS: atom_id res chain seq x y z
N MET A 1 -1.81 2.37 -34.71
CA MET A 1 -2.87 1.79 -33.83
C MET A 1 -2.26 1.57 -32.45
N ASN A 2 -2.61 2.41 -31.48
CA ASN A 2 -1.94 2.49 -30.18
C ASN A 2 -2.98 2.27 -29.07
N SER A 3 -3.57 1.07 -28.99
CA SER A 3 -4.44 0.74 -27.86
C SER A 3 -3.55 0.39 -26.67
N LYS A 4 -3.03 1.41 -25.97
CA LYS A 4 -2.46 1.21 -24.64
C LYS A 4 -3.60 0.79 -23.72
N VAL A 5 -3.77 -0.51 -23.54
CA VAL A 5 -4.69 -1.05 -22.54
C VAL A 5 -4.22 -0.55 -21.18
N SER A 6 -5.09 0.17 -20.48
CA SER A 6 -4.77 0.71 -19.16
C SER A 6 -4.56 -0.46 -18.17
N PRO A 7 -3.49 -0.45 -17.35
CA PRO A 7 -3.26 -1.45 -16.29
C PRO A 7 -4.47 -1.62 -15.38
N LEU A 8 -5.15 -0.52 -15.10
CA LEU A 8 -6.37 -0.50 -14.31
C LEU A 8 -7.49 -1.27 -15.01
N ALA A 9 -7.65 -1.11 -16.33
CA ALA A 9 -8.66 -1.86 -17.09
C ALA A 9 -8.37 -3.36 -17.09
N LEU A 10 -7.11 -3.76 -17.28
CA LEU A 10 -6.73 -5.18 -17.24
C LEU A 10 -6.96 -5.79 -15.86
N THR A 11 -6.57 -5.07 -14.79
CA THR A 11 -6.81 -5.50 -13.40
C THR A 11 -8.30 -5.65 -13.11
N LEU A 12 -9.14 -4.70 -13.54
CA LEU A 12 -10.59 -4.77 -13.36
C LEU A 12 -11.23 -5.94 -14.14
N ILE A 13 -10.73 -6.25 -15.33
CA ILE A 13 -11.19 -7.41 -16.11
C ILE A 13 -10.87 -8.71 -15.37
N VAL A 14 -9.62 -8.89 -14.91
CA VAL A 14 -9.25 -10.12 -14.17
C VAL A 14 -10.03 -10.21 -12.86
N LEU A 15 -10.24 -9.09 -12.15
CA LEU A 15 -11.06 -9.04 -10.94
C LEU A 15 -12.50 -9.45 -11.23
N GLY A 16 -13.11 -8.90 -12.28
CA GLY A 16 -14.46 -9.25 -12.71
C GLY A 16 -14.60 -10.75 -13.00
N ILE A 17 -13.64 -11.34 -13.72
CA ILE A 17 -13.62 -12.78 -14.02
C ILE A 17 -13.53 -13.61 -12.74
N LEU A 18 -12.59 -13.28 -11.83
CA LEU A 18 -12.44 -14.03 -10.57
C LEU A 18 -13.67 -13.94 -9.67
N LEU A 19 -14.31 -12.76 -9.59
CA LEU A 19 -15.54 -12.60 -8.82
C LEU A 19 -16.69 -13.40 -9.43
N LEU A 20 -16.82 -13.42 -10.76
CA LEU A 20 -17.84 -14.23 -11.45
C LEU A 20 -17.62 -15.74 -11.23
N LEU A 21 -16.38 -16.23 -11.32
CA LEU A 21 -16.04 -17.63 -11.05
C LEU A 21 -16.34 -18.02 -9.60
N LYS A 22 -16.08 -17.11 -8.65
CA LYS A 22 -16.42 -17.31 -7.25
C LYS A 22 -17.95 -17.35 -7.02
N LEU A 23 -18.70 -16.45 -7.66
CA LEU A 23 -20.17 -16.47 -7.60
C LEU A 23 -20.76 -17.73 -8.24
N ALA A 24 -20.11 -18.29 -9.26
CA ALA A 24 -20.47 -19.56 -9.88
C ALA A 24 -20.14 -20.78 -8.99
N GLY A 25 -19.42 -20.59 -7.88
CA GLY A 25 -19.03 -21.67 -6.96
C GLY A 25 -17.78 -22.45 -7.36
N GLU A 26 -17.12 -22.07 -8.47
CA GLU A 26 -15.92 -22.75 -8.98
C GLU A 26 -14.66 -22.42 -8.17
N VAL A 27 -14.69 -21.33 -7.39
CA VAL A 27 -13.54 -20.82 -6.63
C VAL A 27 -13.93 -20.57 -5.18
N THR A 28 -13.26 -21.24 -4.25
CA THR A 28 -13.49 -21.13 -2.79
C THR A 28 -12.55 -20.14 -2.08
N VAL A 29 -11.74 -19.39 -2.84
CA VAL A 29 -10.73 -18.46 -2.32
C VAL A 29 -11.40 -17.29 -1.58
N PRO A 30 -10.94 -16.88 -0.38
CA PRO A 30 -11.52 -15.76 0.37
C PRO A 30 -11.32 -14.43 -0.37
N TYR A 31 -12.21 -13.46 -0.09
CA TYR A 31 -12.17 -12.17 -0.80
C TYR A 31 -10.88 -11.38 -0.55
N THR A 32 -10.32 -11.51 0.66
CA THR A 32 -9.07 -10.85 1.06
C THR A 32 -7.90 -11.27 0.17
N ASP A 33 -7.84 -12.54 -0.25
CA ASP A 33 -6.80 -13.04 -1.14
C ASP A 33 -7.01 -12.57 -2.58
N ILE A 34 -8.25 -12.47 -3.04
CA ILE A 34 -8.56 -11.91 -4.35
C ILE A 34 -8.10 -10.45 -4.41
N TYR A 35 -8.46 -9.63 -3.42
CA TYR A 35 -8.04 -8.22 -3.36
C TYR A 35 -6.53 -8.08 -3.19
N GLY A 36 -5.89 -8.88 -2.33
CA GLY A 36 -4.45 -8.86 -2.11
C GLY A 36 -3.66 -9.16 -3.40
N ASN A 37 -4.04 -10.22 -4.10
CA ASN A 37 -3.39 -10.60 -5.37
C ASN A 37 -3.62 -9.56 -6.48
N MET A 38 -4.80 -8.93 -6.52
CA MET A 38 -5.07 -7.85 -7.47
C MET A 38 -4.22 -6.62 -7.22
N LEU A 39 -4.06 -6.25 -5.95
CA LEU A 39 -3.21 -5.13 -5.55
C LEU A 39 -1.73 -5.39 -5.84
N LEU A 40 -1.26 -6.63 -5.62
CA LEU A 40 0.08 -7.06 -6.02
C LEU A 40 0.28 -6.91 -7.53
N PHE A 41 -0.62 -7.48 -8.33
CA PHE A 41 -0.52 -7.45 -9.78
C PHE A 41 -0.58 -6.03 -10.34
N TYR A 42 -1.60 -5.26 -9.94
CA TYR A 42 -1.75 -3.86 -10.35
C TYR A 42 -0.54 -3.02 -9.93
N GLY A 43 -0.07 -3.21 -8.69
CA GLY A 43 1.06 -2.48 -8.15
C GLY A 43 2.33 -2.72 -8.97
N ILE A 44 2.69 -3.98 -9.25
CA ILE A 44 3.87 -4.31 -10.07
C ILE A 44 3.75 -3.70 -11.46
N VAL A 45 2.61 -3.90 -12.14
CA VAL A 45 2.42 -3.38 -13.51
C VAL A 45 2.47 -1.85 -13.52
N SER A 46 1.86 -1.19 -12.54
CA SER A 46 1.86 0.27 -12.42
C SER A 46 3.27 0.81 -12.14
N VAL A 47 4.04 0.17 -11.26
CA VAL A 47 5.44 0.54 -11.00
C VAL A 47 6.25 0.42 -12.29
N PHE A 48 6.21 -0.74 -12.95
CA PHE A 48 6.96 -0.96 -14.19
C PHE A 48 6.59 0.05 -15.29
N MET A 49 5.31 0.42 -15.39
CA MET A 49 4.85 1.37 -16.39
C MET A 49 5.15 2.83 -16.07
N ASN A 50 5.36 3.21 -14.81
CA ASN A 50 5.59 4.60 -14.41
C ASN A 50 7.03 4.90 -14.00
N MET A 51 7.84 3.87 -13.73
CA MET A 51 9.28 4.02 -13.43
C MET A 51 10.01 4.68 -14.61
N GLY A 52 10.98 5.55 -14.30
CA GLY A 52 11.69 6.37 -15.30
C GLY A 52 10.85 7.42 -16.03
N LYS A 53 9.56 7.58 -15.72
CA LYS A 53 8.69 8.62 -16.29
C LYS A 53 8.44 9.74 -15.29
N GLN A 54 8.07 10.93 -15.77
CA GLN A 54 7.68 12.05 -14.91
C GLN A 54 6.35 11.84 -14.15
N ASN A 55 5.74 10.64 -14.22
CA ASN A 55 4.48 10.33 -13.54
C ASN A 55 4.71 9.84 -12.10
N LYS A 56 5.18 10.73 -11.23
CA LYS A 56 5.42 10.46 -9.81
C LYS A 56 4.16 9.95 -9.08
N GLY A 57 2.99 10.54 -9.37
CA GLY A 57 1.73 10.10 -8.78
C GLY A 57 1.36 8.65 -9.12
N GLY A 58 1.50 8.26 -10.39
CA GLY A 58 1.25 6.88 -10.82
C GLY A 58 2.21 5.86 -10.20
N LEU A 59 3.49 6.24 -10.07
CA LEU A 59 4.51 5.42 -9.41
C LEU A 59 4.19 5.24 -7.93
N PHE A 60 3.87 6.31 -7.21
CA PHE A 60 3.49 6.29 -5.80
C PHE A 60 2.29 5.37 -5.54
N VAL A 61 1.20 5.52 -6.33
CA VAL A 61 0.01 4.66 -6.21
C VAL A 61 0.35 3.19 -6.54
N GLY A 62 1.23 2.95 -7.51
CA GLY A 62 1.71 1.61 -7.84
C GLY A 62 2.43 0.93 -6.68
N VAL A 63 3.38 1.63 -6.06
CA VAL A 63 4.16 1.11 -4.92
C VAL A 63 3.26 0.89 -3.70
N LEU A 64 2.38 1.85 -3.39
CA LEU A 64 1.39 1.71 -2.32
C LEU A 64 0.52 0.48 -2.54
N SER A 65 -0.04 0.31 -3.75
CA SER A 65 -0.90 -0.83 -4.07
C SER A 65 -0.14 -2.15 -3.92
N PHE A 66 1.09 -2.21 -4.44
CA PHE A 66 1.94 -3.39 -4.30
C PHE A 66 2.21 -3.73 -2.82
N MET A 67 2.61 -2.74 -2.01
CA MET A 67 2.95 -2.96 -0.61
C MET A 67 1.75 -3.31 0.26
N ILE A 68 0.57 -2.73 -0.01
CA ILE A 68 -0.69 -3.16 0.64
C ILE A 68 -1.04 -4.59 0.22
N GLY A 69 -0.83 -4.96 -1.04
CA GLY A 69 -0.99 -6.33 -1.52
C GLY A 69 -0.08 -7.31 -0.79
N VAL A 70 1.20 -6.95 -0.59
CA VAL A 70 2.17 -7.74 0.20
C VAL A 70 1.68 -7.89 1.64
N LEU A 71 1.22 -6.80 2.26
CA LEU A 71 0.70 -6.82 3.63
C LEU A 71 -0.51 -7.77 3.75
N LEU A 72 -1.48 -7.70 2.84
CA LEU A 72 -2.63 -8.59 2.84
C LEU A 72 -2.22 -10.06 2.65
N TYR A 73 -1.29 -10.33 1.73
CA TYR A 73 -0.76 -11.67 1.52
C TYR A 73 -0.15 -12.24 2.80
N VAL A 74 0.72 -11.45 3.43
CA VAL A 74 1.39 -11.80 4.69
C VAL A 74 0.37 -12.05 5.80
N LEU A 75 -0.62 -11.18 5.97
CA LEU A 75 -1.65 -11.31 7.02
C LEU A 75 -2.55 -12.54 6.85
N ASN A 76 -2.80 -12.98 5.61
CA ASN A 76 -3.70 -14.12 5.35
C ASN A 76 -2.96 -15.46 5.27
N HIS A 77 -1.67 -15.48 4.90
CA HIS A 77 -0.94 -16.71 4.61
C HIS A 77 0.16 -17.04 5.62
N LEU A 78 0.62 -16.05 6.39
CA LEU A 78 1.64 -16.27 7.42
C LEU A 78 0.98 -16.27 8.80
N ASP A 79 1.27 -17.31 9.58
CA ASP A 79 0.80 -17.42 10.96
C ASP A 79 1.57 -16.43 11.85
N ILE A 80 1.01 -15.22 11.96
CA ILE A 80 1.61 -14.14 12.71
C ILE A 80 0.93 -14.05 14.06
N MET A 81 1.70 -14.32 15.12
CA MET A 81 1.23 -14.36 16.51
C MET A 81 0.54 -13.07 16.98
N SER A 82 0.75 -11.92 16.33
CA SER A 82 0.04 -10.68 16.68
C SER A 82 -0.01 -9.69 15.52
N THR A 83 -1.18 -9.56 14.89
CA THR A 83 -1.45 -8.55 13.85
C THR A 83 -1.15 -7.13 14.30
N ASN A 84 -1.39 -6.80 15.58
CA ASN A 84 -1.15 -5.46 16.13
C ASN A 84 0.34 -5.08 16.09
N ARG A 85 1.23 -6.06 16.24
CA ARG A 85 2.69 -5.85 16.19
C ARG A 85 3.15 -5.42 14.81
N MET A 86 2.38 -5.70 13.76
CA MET A 86 2.76 -5.41 12.38
C MET A 86 2.27 -4.08 11.85
N VAL A 87 1.20 -3.51 12.41
CA VAL A 87 0.56 -2.33 11.81
C VAL A 87 1.53 -1.17 11.67
N LEU A 88 2.23 -0.82 12.75
CA LEU A 88 3.17 0.30 12.77
C LEU A 88 4.43 0.03 11.92
N PRO A 89 5.12 -1.13 12.03
CA PRO A 89 6.20 -1.47 11.10
C PRO A 89 5.77 -1.46 9.63
N ALA A 90 4.63 -2.07 9.31
CA ALA A 90 4.13 -2.15 7.94
C ALA A 90 3.84 -0.75 7.38
N PHE A 91 3.22 0.14 8.17
CA PHE A 91 3.00 1.52 7.78
C PHE A 91 4.30 2.23 7.41
N PHE A 92 5.34 2.08 8.26
CA PHE A 92 6.66 2.64 7.97
C PHE A 92 7.28 2.04 6.71
N TYR A 93 7.22 0.71 6.50
CA TYR A 93 7.75 0.07 5.30
C TYR A 93 6.99 0.47 4.02
N ILE A 94 5.67 0.62 4.09
CA ILE A 94 4.84 1.06 2.95
C ILE A 94 5.24 2.48 2.54
N LEU A 95 5.32 3.42 3.49
CA LEU A 95 5.72 4.79 3.22
C LEU A 95 7.18 4.87 2.75
N ALA A 96 8.09 4.17 3.42
CA ALA A 96 9.48 4.12 3.05
C ALA A 96 9.66 3.65 1.61
N SER A 97 9.05 2.51 1.25
CA SER A 97 9.13 1.96 -0.10
C SER A 97 8.56 2.93 -1.13
N SER A 98 7.45 3.60 -0.80
CA SER A 98 6.83 4.58 -1.69
C SER A 98 7.77 5.75 -1.96
N PHE A 99 8.42 6.31 -0.94
CA PHE A 99 9.43 7.35 -1.12
C PHE A 99 10.69 6.85 -1.82
N LEU A 100 11.16 5.65 -1.48
CA LEU A 100 12.34 5.05 -2.09
C LEU A 100 12.17 4.97 -3.60
N PHE A 101 11.11 4.32 -4.06
CA PHE A 101 10.85 4.14 -5.49
C PHE A 101 10.54 5.47 -6.20
N LEU A 102 9.89 6.43 -5.53
CA LEU A 102 9.57 7.72 -6.11
C LEU A 102 10.82 8.56 -6.45
N TYR A 103 11.88 8.42 -5.64
CA TYR A 103 13.10 9.23 -5.75
C TYR A 103 14.34 8.40 -6.10
N PHE A 104 14.19 7.11 -6.39
CA PHE A 104 15.31 6.23 -6.77
C PHE A 104 15.98 6.68 -8.07
N ASP A 105 15.18 7.06 -9.06
CA ASP A 105 15.65 7.51 -10.38
C ASP A 105 15.98 9.01 -10.41
N ASP A 106 15.58 9.78 -9.38
CA ASP A 106 15.67 11.24 -9.34
C ASP A 106 16.40 11.72 -8.08
N PHE A 107 17.74 11.66 -8.15
CA PHE A 107 18.64 12.09 -7.07
C PHE A 107 18.66 13.60 -6.82
N SER A 108 17.85 14.39 -7.53
CA SER A 108 17.73 15.84 -7.26
C SER A 108 17.20 16.10 -5.85
N GLU A 109 16.34 15.22 -5.33
CA GLU A 109 15.65 15.38 -4.05
C GLU A 109 16.14 14.38 -2.99
N LYS A 110 17.45 14.40 -2.69
CA LYS A 110 18.11 13.46 -1.75
C LYS A 110 17.49 13.41 -0.36
N ILE A 111 16.80 14.48 0.06
CA ILE A 111 16.14 14.53 1.36
C ILE A 111 15.06 13.45 1.50
N PHE A 112 14.29 13.17 0.44
CA PHE A 112 13.25 12.13 0.50
C PHE A 112 13.82 10.72 0.49
N LEU A 113 14.98 10.50 -0.12
CA LEU A 113 15.73 9.24 0.01
C LEU A 113 16.21 9.02 1.45
N PHE A 114 16.70 10.07 2.11
CA PHE A 114 17.04 10.02 3.54
C PHE A 114 15.83 9.74 4.42
N ILE A 115 14.69 10.39 4.16
CA ILE A 115 13.42 10.12 4.85
C ILE A 115 13.01 8.66 4.66
N SER A 116 13.11 8.12 3.44
CA SER A 116 12.86 6.70 3.18
C SER A 116 13.73 5.80 4.04
N LEU A 117 15.05 6.02 4.05
CA LEU A 117 15.98 5.22 4.86
C LEU A 117 15.68 5.32 6.36
N PHE A 118 15.35 6.52 6.84
CA PHE A 118 14.92 6.73 8.22
C PHE A 118 13.63 5.96 8.54
N LEU A 119 12.65 5.95 7.64
CA LEU A 119 11.41 5.19 7.80
C LEU A 119 11.66 3.67 7.77
N ILE A 120 12.57 3.15 6.93
CA ILE A 120 12.99 1.74 6.98
C ILE A 120 13.55 1.40 8.35
N LEU A 121 14.44 2.24 8.87
CA LEU A 121 15.05 2.04 10.18
C LEU A 121 14.00 2.13 11.30
N ALA A 122 13.08 3.09 11.24
CA ALA A 122 11.97 3.22 12.18
C ALA A 122 11.04 2.00 12.13
N GLY A 123 10.73 1.48 10.94
CA GLY A 123 9.98 0.23 10.74
C GLY A 123 10.66 -0.95 11.42
N TYR A 124 11.96 -1.13 11.17
CA TYR A 124 12.75 -2.19 11.80
C TYR A 124 12.78 -2.06 13.32
N LEU A 125 13.13 -0.88 13.84
CA LEU A 125 13.18 -0.62 15.29
C LEU A 125 11.81 -0.84 15.93
N SER A 126 10.74 -0.41 15.28
CA SER A 126 9.37 -0.61 15.80
C SER A 126 8.98 -2.10 15.87
N SER A 127 9.50 -2.92 14.95
CA SER A 127 9.28 -4.37 14.98
C SER A 127 10.09 -5.07 16.07
N VAL A 128 11.33 -4.63 16.30
CA VAL A 128 12.23 -5.27 17.28
C VAL A 128 11.91 -4.86 18.72
N TYR A 129 11.61 -3.58 18.95
CA TYR A 129 11.43 -3.02 20.28
C TYR A 129 9.97 -2.93 20.74
N TYR A 130 9.05 -3.59 20.03
CA TYR A 130 7.61 -3.55 20.34
C TYR A 130 7.29 -3.90 21.79
N ASP A 131 7.83 -5.02 22.31
CA ASP A 131 7.51 -5.49 23.66
C ASP A 131 8.23 -4.68 24.75
N SER A 132 9.35 -4.04 24.41
CA SER A 132 10.18 -3.28 25.35
C SER A 132 9.82 -1.80 25.48
N SER A 133 8.99 -1.26 24.59
CA SER A 133 8.67 0.17 24.56
C SER A 133 7.17 0.40 24.73
N GLU A 134 6.79 1.03 25.83
CA GLU A 134 5.40 1.40 26.09
C GLU A 134 4.86 2.38 25.05
N LEU A 135 5.71 3.28 24.52
CA LEU A 135 5.33 4.21 23.47
C LEU A 135 4.97 3.47 22.17
N ILE A 136 5.80 2.51 21.76
CA ILE A 136 5.53 1.72 20.54
C ILE A 136 4.25 0.91 20.70
N ARG A 137 4.06 0.28 21.86
CA ARG A 137 2.84 -0.47 22.17
C ARG A 137 1.61 0.44 22.17
N PHE A 138 1.68 1.60 22.81
CA PHE A 138 0.60 2.59 22.82
C PHE A 138 0.25 3.05 21.40
N SER A 139 1.24 3.40 20.58
CA SER A 139 1.00 3.81 19.19
C SER A 139 0.35 2.69 18.37
N ALA A 140 0.78 1.44 18.54
CA ALA A 140 0.21 0.30 17.84
C ALA A 140 -1.23 -0.02 18.29
N GLU A 141 -1.53 0.08 19.59
CA GLU A 141 -2.88 -0.14 20.11
C GLU A 141 -3.85 0.95 19.62
N ASN A 142 -3.42 2.22 19.62
CA ASN A 142 -4.22 3.35 19.13
C ASN A 142 -4.37 3.36 17.62
N SER A 143 -3.46 2.72 16.87
CA SER A 143 -3.59 2.58 15.42
C SER A 143 -4.89 1.86 15.01
N LYS A 144 -5.46 1.01 15.89
CA LYS A 144 -6.76 0.38 15.67
C LYS A 144 -7.90 1.40 15.61
N ILE A 145 -7.86 2.42 16.45
CA ILE A 145 -8.89 3.47 16.48
C ILE A 145 -8.86 4.22 15.15
N ILE A 146 -7.66 4.57 14.69
CA ILE A 146 -7.46 5.23 13.39
C ILE A 146 -7.93 4.35 12.23
N LEU A 147 -7.59 3.06 12.26
CA LEU A 147 -8.02 2.10 11.23
C LEU A 147 -9.53 1.82 11.26
N SER A 148 -10.18 1.87 12.42
CA SER A 148 -11.65 1.75 12.52
C SER A 148 -12.40 2.99 12.04
N GLN A 149 -11.68 4.06 11.74
CA GLN A 149 -12.20 5.39 11.39
C GLN A 149 -11.67 5.86 10.03
N TRP A 150 -11.23 4.91 9.20
CA TRP A 150 -10.64 5.15 7.89
C TRP A 150 -11.57 5.93 6.95
N GLU A 151 -12.88 5.86 7.17
CA GLU A 151 -13.90 6.60 6.43
C GLU A 151 -13.71 8.13 6.56
N TYR A 152 -13.32 8.61 7.75
CA TYR A 152 -13.06 10.05 7.96
C TYR A 152 -11.83 10.53 7.20
N LEU A 153 -10.82 9.68 7.00
CA LEU A 153 -9.65 10.03 6.18
C LEU A 153 -10.06 10.26 4.73
N PHE A 154 -10.95 9.44 4.17
CA PHE A 154 -11.47 9.63 2.82
C PHE A 154 -12.28 10.92 2.66
N ILE A 155 -13.06 11.30 3.69
CA ILE A 155 -13.79 12.57 3.70
C ILE A 155 -12.82 13.75 3.69
N ILE A 156 -11.80 13.74 4.54
CA ILE A 156 -10.80 14.82 4.63
C ILE A 156 -10.00 14.93 3.32
N ILE A 157 -9.54 13.82 2.77
CA ILE A 157 -8.82 13.79 1.49
C ILE A 157 -9.73 14.30 0.36
N GLY A 158 -10.99 13.85 0.32
CA GLY A 158 -11.97 14.30 -0.66
C GLY A 158 -12.21 15.82 -0.61
N LEU A 159 -12.36 16.37 0.60
CA LEU A 159 -12.50 17.81 0.82
C LEU A 159 -11.24 18.59 0.39
N GLY A 160 -10.05 18.06 0.71
CA GLY A 160 -8.77 18.67 0.31
C GLY A 160 -8.62 18.75 -1.21
N VAL A 161 -8.99 17.68 -1.94
CA VAL A 161 -8.96 17.67 -3.41
C VAL A 161 -9.97 18.65 -4.02
N ILE A 162 -11.14 18.82 -3.40
CA ILE A 162 -12.14 19.81 -3.85
C ILE A 162 -11.64 21.24 -3.59
N ALA A 163 -10.95 21.48 -2.47
CA ALA A 163 -10.39 22.78 -2.12
C ALA A 163 -9.25 23.21 -3.04
N ASP A 164 -8.34 22.29 -3.38
CA ASP A 164 -7.18 22.55 -4.26
C ASP A 164 -7.60 22.90 -5.71
N ARG A 165 -8.70 22.32 -6.19
CA ARG A 165 -9.25 22.63 -7.53
C ARG A 165 -9.91 24.01 -7.64
N ARG A 166 -9.98 24.78 -6.54
CA ARG A 166 -10.58 26.13 -6.51
C ARG A 166 -9.53 27.24 -6.30
N GLY A 167 -8.24 26.91 -6.20
CA GLY A 167 -7.12 27.87 -6.21
C GLY A 167 -6.42 27.91 -7.56
#